data_AF-A0A2N6U512-F1
#
_entry.id   AF-A0A2N6U512-F1
#
_cell.length_a   1.000
_cell.length_b   1.000
_cell.length_c   1.000
_cell.angle_alpha   90.00
_cell.angle_beta   90.00
_cell.angle_gamma   90.00
#
_symmetry.space_group_name_H-M   'P 1'
#
loop_
_entity.id
_entity.type
_entity.pdbx_description
1 polymer ?
#
loop_
_entity_poly.entity_id
_entity_poly.type
_entity_poly.pdbx_seq_one_letter_code
_entity_poly.pdbx_strand_id
1 'polypeptide(L)'
;MNDTAATRAREGRIATAAAALASRAHEGPTALLSMTDEQLLVLSGRDPNSALVTPWVDAHAQSEQDHDLLLRSTARAMLAGGQVSTESTLAALEERDPMGEPSDLLPVPVVAGVLGRRGYSQLRVTATDLDASERGALQQFADSDGTVMLEQISANGIHHFTMCTREAAIELASPWIFGQLPTPGEGSPLPVSEDSDTPEVVTGRYEQLRTDSPLADILQDAERRIAFLAEDRRARTTQVMWVITAGTEHIAVQPADETLDPEALEEVSLEALRVSRAGITAQLSDFLTVA
;
A
#
# COMPACT_ATOMS: atom_id res chain seq x y z
N MET A 1 8.79 -6.54 34.93
CA MET A 1 9.75 -5.42 34.72
C MET A 1 10.72 -5.66 33.55
N ASN A 2 11.05 -6.92 33.19
CA ASN A 2 11.91 -7.22 32.03
C ASN A 2 11.23 -7.10 30.65
N ASP A 3 9.90 -7.26 30.60
CA ASP A 3 9.14 -7.33 29.34
C ASP A 3 9.24 -6.02 28.52
N THR A 4 9.08 -4.87 29.17
CA THR A 4 9.12 -3.55 28.52
C THR A 4 10.49 -3.18 27.94
N ALA A 5 11.58 -3.71 28.49
CA ALA A 5 12.92 -3.46 27.97
C ALA A 5 13.21 -4.32 26.73
N ALA A 6 12.78 -5.59 26.75
CA ALA A 6 12.88 -6.49 25.59
C ALA A 6 12.00 -5.99 24.42
N THR A 7 10.77 -5.55 24.69
CA THR A 7 9.90 -4.93 23.67
C THR A 7 10.55 -3.71 23.05
N ARG A 8 11.07 -2.77 23.86
CA ARG A 8 11.75 -1.57 23.35
C ARG A 8 13.00 -1.89 22.53
N ALA A 9 13.77 -2.89 22.95
CA ALA A 9 14.94 -3.34 22.20
C ALA A 9 14.54 -3.93 20.83
N ARG A 10 13.48 -4.74 20.80
CA ARG A 10 12.92 -5.29 19.56
C ARG A 10 12.43 -4.18 18.63
N GLU A 11 11.65 -3.23 19.14
CA GLU A 11 11.18 -2.06 18.39
C GLU A 11 12.35 -1.24 17.84
N GLY A 12 13.38 -0.98 18.66
CA GLY A 12 14.59 -0.27 18.25
C GLY A 12 15.35 -0.97 17.12
N ARG A 13 15.44 -2.31 17.15
CA ARG A 13 16.04 -3.10 16.06
C ARG A 13 15.24 -3.00 14.77
N ILE A 14 13.92 -3.12 14.86
CA ILE A 14 13.03 -3.00 13.70
C ILE A 14 13.14 -1.60 13.09
N ALA A 15 13.14 -0.54 13.90
CA ALA A 15 13.32 0.82 13.43
C ALA A 15 14.69 1.04 12.76
N THR A 16 15.77 0.48 13.35
CA THR A 16 17.12 0.56 12.77
C THR A 16 17.19 -0.16 11.41
N ALA A 17 16.59 -1.35 11.32
CA ALA A 17 16.52 -2.11 10.07
C ALA A 17 15.70 -1.38 9.00
N ALA A 18 14.60 -0.71 9.37
CA ALA A 18 13.79 0.09 8.46
C ALA A 18 14.58 1.29 7.90
N ALA A 19 15.32 2.00 8.76
CA ALA A 19 16.20 3.08 8.34
C ALA A 19 17.32 2.60 7.41
N ALA A 20 17.88 1.41 7.66
CA ALA A 20 18.89 0.81 6.78
C ALA A 20 18.33 0.42 5.40
N LEU A 21 17.04 0.06 5.29
CA LEU A 21 16.40 -0.16 4.00
C LEU A 21 16.18 1.15 3.24
N ALA A 22 15.89 2.26 3.93
CA ALA A 22 15.62 3.55 3.31
C ALA A 22 16.73 3.99 2.34
N SER A 23 18.00 3.72 2.69
CA SER A 23 19.14 4.08 1.84
C SER A 23 19.13 3.39 0.47
N ARG A 24 18.42 2.26 0.32
CA ARG A 24 18.29 1.53 -0.95
C ARG A 24 17.42 2.25 -1.97
N ALA A 25 16.53 3.14 -1.52
CA ALA A 25 15.64 3.89 -2.41
C ALA A 25 16.40 4.75 -3.44
N HIS A 26 17.54 5.30 -3.05
CA HIS A 26 18.30 6.25 -3.85
C HIS A 26 19.14 5.60 -4.96
N GLU A 27 19.33 4.28 -4.92
CA GLU A 27 20.02 3.51 -5.98
C GLU A 27 19.08 3.20 -7.17
N GLY A 28 17.79 3.52 -7.03
CA GLY A 28 16.71 3.13 -7.94
C GLY A 28 15.80 2.06 -7.31
N PRO A 29 14.75 1.63 -8.02
CA PRO A 29 13.86 0.56 -7.57
C PRO A 29 14.63 -0.71 -7.19
N THR A 30 14.56 -1.08 -5.91
CA THR A 30 15.26 -2.24 -5.36
C THR A 30 14.27 -3.22 -4.80
N ALA A 31 14.10 -4.36 -5.47
CA ALA A 31 13.33 -5.48 -4.94
C ALA A 31 13.98 -6.01 -3.66
N LEU A 32 13.20 -6.13 -2.59
CA LEU A 32 13.69 -6.54 -1.27
C LEU A 32 13.51 -8.04 -1.06
N LEU A 33 12.25 -8.48 -1.04
CA LEU A 33 11.85 -9.86 -0.83
C LEU A 33 10.38 -10.04 -1.20
N SER A 34 9.92 -11.29 -1.21
CA SER A 34 8.50 -11.62 -1.33
C SER A 34 8.07 -12.45 -0.14
N MET A 35 6.88 -12.18 0.38
CA MET A 35 6.29 -12.93 1.48
C MET A 35 4.87 -13.36 1.15
N THR A 36 4.41 -14.43 1.78
CA THR A 36 3.00 -14.80 1.70
C THR A 36 2.19 -14.16 2.83
N ASP A 37 0.86 -14.10 2.69
CA ASP A 37 -0.08 -13.68 3.74
C ASP A 37 0.28 -14.30 5.10
N GLU A 38 0.49 -15.62 5.12
CA GLU A 38 0.78 -16.38 6.33
C GLU A 38 2.09 -15.96 6.97
N GLN A 39 3.11 -15.69 6.15
CA GLN A 39 4.40 -15.27 6.67
C GLN A 39 4.30 -13.88 7.31
N LEU A 40 3.51 -12.98 6.73
CA LEU A 40 3.25 -11.67 7.31
C LEU A 40 2.39 -11.76 8.58
N LEU A 41 1.41 -12.65 8.62
CA LEU A 41 0.59 -12.91 9.83
C LEU A 41 1.43 -13.49 10.97
N VAL A 42 2.32 -14.44 10.68
CA VAL A 42 3.28 -14.99 11.68
C VAL A 42 4.12 -13.86 12.30
N LEU A 43 4.56 -12.90 11.48
CA LEU A 43 5.44 -11.82 11.89
C LEU A 43 4.75 -10.65 12.59
N SER A 44 3.55 -10.30 12.12
CA SER A 44 2.76 -9.19 12.65
C SER A 44 2.10 -9.55 13.98
N GLY A 45 1.92 -10.86 14.23
CA GLY A 45 1.12 -11.36 15.33
C GLY A 45 -0.37 -11.17 15.04
N ARG A 46 -1.22 -11.65 15.96
CA ARG A 46 -2.67 -11.44 15.90
C ARG A 46 -3.00 -10.01 16.36
N ASP A 47 -2.65 -9.00 15.56
CA ASP A 47 -3.18 -7.65 15.74
C ASP A 47 -4.42 -7.49 14.84
N PRO A 48 -5.64 -7.52 15.41
CA PRO A 48 -6.86 -7.33 14.63
C PRO A 48 -6.98 -5.93 14.01
N ASN A 49 -6.13 -4.98 14.43
CA ASN A 49 -6.07 -3.64 13.84
C ASN A 49 -4.95 -3.49 12.80
N SER A 50 -4.20 -4.55 12.50
CA SER A 50 -3.24 -4.50 11.41
C SER A 50 -4.02 -4.37 10.09
N ALA A 51 -3.79 -3.29 9.33
CA ALA A 51 -4.37 -3.18 7.98
C ALA A 51 -3.57 -4.02 6.96
N LEU A 52 -3.28 -5.24 7.37
CA LEU A 52 -2.67 -6.29 6.57
C LEU A 52 -3.76 -6.83 5.65
N VAL A 53 -3.52 -6.74 4.34
CA VAL A 53 -4.42 -7.30 3.33
C VAL A 53 -4.04 -8.77 3.13
N THR A 54 -4.95 -9.72 3.38
CA THR A 54 -4.66 -11.16 3.36
C THR A 54 -5.60 -11.95 2.44
N PRO A 55 -5.62 -11.67 1.13
CA PRO A 55 -6.66 -12.17 0.23
C PRO A 55 -6.70 -13.70 0.13
N TRP A 56 -5.55 -14.37 0.27
CA TRP A 56 -5.51 -15.83 0.23
C TRP A 56 -6.00 -16.44 1.53
N VAL A 57 -5.54 -15.94 2.68
CA VAL A 57 -5.97 -16.44 3.99
C VAL A 57 -7.45 -16.17 4.20
N ASP A 58 -7.94 -14.99 3.85
CA ASP A 58 -9.36 -14.61 3.97
C ASP A 58 -10.25 -15.56 3.15
N ALA A 59 -9.78 -16.01 1.98
CA ALA A 59 -10.51 -16.94 1.13
C ALA A 59 -10.42 -18.41 1.62
N HIS A 60 -9.35 -18.83 2.29
CA HIS A 60 -9.06 -20.25 2.51
C HIS A 60 -9.05 -20.69 3.99
N ALA A 61 -8.76 -19.81 4.95
CA ALA A 61 -8.71 -20.13 6.38
C ALA A 61 -10.06 -19.85 7.04
N GLN A 62 -11.02 -20.74 6.82
CA GLN A 62 -12.43 -20.56 7.24
C GLN A 62 -12.67 -20.85 8.73
N SER A 63 -11.64 -21.31 9.48
CA SER A 63 -11.73 -21.56 10.91
C SER A 63 -10.46 -21.16 11.66
N GLU A 64 -10.60 -20.84 12.95
CA GLU A 64 -9.47 -20.58 13.84
C GLU A 64 -8.46 -21.74 13.90
N GLN A 65 -8.95 -22.98 13.77
CA GLN A 65 -8.09 -24.16 13.79
C GLN A 65 -7.24 -24.25 12.52
N ASP A 66 -7.81 -23.96 11.36
CA ASP A 66 -7.08 -23.91 10.09
C ASP A 66 -6.01 -22.80 10.14
N HIS A 67 -6.40 -21.63 10.66
CA HIS A 67 -5.51 -20.50 10.85
C HIS A 67 -4.31 -20.86 11.75
N ASP A 68 -4.56 -21.49 12.90
CA ASP A 68 -3.51 -21.91 13.83
C ASP A 68 -2.54 -22.93 13.22
N LEU A 69 -3.05 -23.92 12.50
CA LEU A 69 -2.24 -24.94 11.86
C LEU A 69 -1.37 -24.33 10.75
N LEU A 70 -1.96 -23.43 9.96
CA LEU A 70 -1.29 -22.69 8.90
C LEU A 70 -0.13 -21.86 9.45
N LEU A 71 -0.38 -21.02 10.47
CA LEU A 71 0.65 -20.15 11.05
C LEU A 71 1.78 -20.95 11.69
N ARG A 72 1.50 -22.06 12.38
CA ARG A 72 2.55 -22.91 12.98
C ARG A 72 3.43 -23.57 11.92
N SER A 73 2.82 -24.07 10.84
CA SER A 73 3.55 -24.65 9.72
C SER A 73 4.45 -23.60 9.06
N THR A 74 3.89 -22.40 8.80
CA THR A 74 4.60 -21.28 8.21
C THR A 74 5.77 -20.81 9.06
N ALA A 75 5.59 -20.62 10.37
CA ALA A 75 6.67 -20.20 11.27
C ALA A 75 7.86 -21.18 11.22
N ARG A 76 7.58 -22.48 11.15
CA ARG A 76 8.62 -23.51 11.00
C ARG A 76 9.31 -23.45 9.64
N ALA A 77 8.55 -23.23 8.57
CA ALA A 77 9.11 -23.04 7.23
C ALA A 77 10.00 -21.79 7.15
N MET A 78 9.58 -20.68 7.78
CA MET A 78 10.36 -19.44 7.85
C MET A 78 11.66 -19.59 8.65
N LEU A 79 11.64 -20.38 9.72
CA LEU A 79 12.87 -20.71 10.45
C LEU A 79 13.83 -21.53 9.58
N ALA A 80 13.30 -22.53 8.87
CA ALA A 80 14.10 -23.36 7.97
C ALA A 80 14.63 -22.60 6.74
N GLY A 81 13.86 -21.64 6.23
CA GLY A 81 14.22 -20.78 5.10
C GLY A 81 15.07 -19.56 5.46
N GLY A 82 15.32 -19.33 6.75
CA GLY A 82 16.17 -18.24 7.24
C GLY A 82 15.51 -16.86 7.22
N GLN A 83 14.18 -16.77 7.13
CA GLN A 83 13.45 -15.50 7.26
C GLN A 83 13.27 -15.06 8.72
N VAL A 84 13.27 -16.02 9.64
CA VAL A 84 13.35 -15.78 11.08
C VAL A 84 14.49 -16.60 11.68
N SER A 85 15.01 -16.15 12.82
CA SER A 85 16.00 -16.88 13.59
C SER A 85 15.78 -16.65 15.08
N THR A 86 16.35 -17.50 15.92
CA THR A 86 16.25 -17.33 17.36
C THR A 86 17.01 -16.08 17.81
N GLU A 87 16.54 -15.42 18.86
CA GLU A 87 17.22 -14.24 19.41
C GLU A 87 18.66 -14.55 19.83
N SER A 88 18.93 -15.74 20.37
CA SER A 88 20.30 -16.22 20.63
C SER A 88 21.18 -16.21 19.38
N THR A 89 20.65 -16.66 18.24
CA THR A 89 21.40 -16.73 16.97
C THR A 89 21.64 -15.33 16.42
N LEU A 90 20.61 -14.47 16.41
CA LEU A 90 20.74 -13.09 15.93
C LEU A 90 21.68 -12.28 16.81
N ALA A 91 21.59 -12.40 18.14
CA ALA A 91 22.47 -11.72 19.07
C ALA A 91 23.94 -12.13 18.86
N ALA A 92 24.19 -13.42 18.64
CA ALA A 92 25.54 -13.91 18.33
C ALA A 92 26.09 -13.37 17.01
N LEU A 93 25.25 -13.27 15.96
CA LEU A 93 25.62 -12.67 14.67
C LEU A 93 25.87 -11.16 14.78
N GLU A 94 25.14 -10.49 15.66
CA GLU A 94 25.22 -9.05 15.93
C GLU A 94 26.27 -8.72 17.02
N GLU A 95 27.06 -9.70 17.47
CA GLU A 95 28.10 -9.58 18.52
C GLU A 95 27.61 -8.89 19.81
N ARG A 96 26.39 -9.24 20.24
CA ARG A 96 25.75 -8.68 21.44
C ARG A 96 25.14 -9.77 22.32
N ASP A 97 24.78 -9.39 23.54
CA ASP A 97 23.98 -10.25 24.41
C ASP A 97 22.52 -10.35 23.91
N PRO A 98 21.86 -11.51 24.09
CA PRO A 98 20.43 -11.66 23.84
C PRO A 98 19.59 -10.67 24.65
N MET A 99 18.63 -10.02 23.99
CA MET A 99 17.71 -9.05 24.59
C MET A 99 16.30 -9.63 24.63
N GLY A 100 16.06 -10.56 25.55
CA GLY A 100 14.78 -11.27 25.67
C GLY A 100 14.97 -12.77 25.88
N GLU A 101 13.95 -13.57 25.59
CA GLU A 101 14.06 -15.02 25.67
C GLU A 101 14.90 -15.55 24.50
N PRO A 102 15.99 -16.30 24.75
CA PRO A 102 16.92 -16.74 23.70
C PRO A 102 16.30 -17.60 22.59
N SER A 103 15.15 -18.23 22.86
CA SER A 103 14.39 -19.06 21.92
C SER A 103 13.38 -18.29 21.09
N ASP A 104 13.15 -17.00 21.37
CA ASP A 104 12.19 -16.19 20.63
C ASP A 104 12.57 -16.13 19.16
N LEU A 105 11.60 -16.38 18.29
CA LEU A 105 11.77 -16.24 16.85
C LEU A 105 11.60 -14.78 16.47
N LEU A 106 12.65 -14.22 15.86
CA LEU A 106 12.70 -12.85 15.44
C LEU A 106 13.02 -12.76 13.94
N PRO A 107 12.46 -11.78 13.23
CA PRO A 107 12.76 -11.57 11.82
C PRO A 107 14.25 -11.25 11.62
N VAL A 108 14.83 -11.78 10.54
CA VAL A 108 16.17 -11.37 10.10
C VAL A 108 16.15 -9.91 9.61
N PRO A 109 17.29 -9.21 9.50
CA PRO A 109 17.32 -7.76 9.30
C PRO A 109 16.48 -7.23 8.13
N VAL A 110 16.52 -7.88 6.96
CA VAL A 110 15.73 -7.42 5.80
C VAL A 110 14.22 -7.55 6.05
N VAL A 111 13.78 -8.63 6.70
CA VAL A 111 12.38 -8.85 7.07
C VAL A 111 11.96 -7.85 8.15
N ALA A 112 12.81 -7.65 9.16
CA ALA A 112 12.59 -6.67 10.22
C ALA A 112 12.44 -5.25 9.63
N GLY A 113 13.26 -4.90 8.66
CA GLY A 113 13.18 -3.61 7.98
C GLY A 113 11.86 -3.44 7.22
N VAL A 114 11.42 -4.47 6.48
CA VAL A 114 10.12 -4.44 5.78
C VAL A 114 8.99 -4.23 6.78
N LEU A 115 8.93 -5.00 7.87
CA LEU A 115 7.92 -4.83 8.93
C LEU A 115 7.98 -3.43 9.55
N GLY A 116 9.19 -2.91 9.77
CA GLY A 116 9.40 -1.57 10.33
C GLY A 116 8.89 -0.47 9.41
N ARG A 117 9.12 -0.56 8.09
CA ARG A 117 8.53 0.38 7.13
C ARG A 117 6.99 0.29 7.14
N ARG A 118 6.42 -0.92 7.17
CA ARG A 118 4.95 -1.09 7.25
C ARG A 118 4.36 -0.47 8.51
N GLY A 119 5.03 -0.66 9.65
CA GLY A 119 4.55 -0.23 10.96
C GLY A 119 4.82 1.24 11.29
N TYR A 120 5.95 1.79 10.84
CA TYR A 120 6.44 3.10 11.28
C TYR A 120 6.40 4.19 10.22
N SER A 121 6.18 3.87 8.94
CA SER A 121 6.09 4.92 7.93
C SER A 121 4.96 5.91 8.25
N GLN A 122 5.25 7.19 8.06
CA GLN A 122 4.33 8.28 8.41
C GLN A 122 3.03 8.20 7.61
N LEU A 123 3.14 7.88 6.32
CA LEU A 123 2.02 7.80 5.41
C LEU A 123 1.87 6.38 4.85
N ARG A 124 0.64 5.88 4.86
CA ARG A 124 0.25 4.68 4.14
C ARG A 124 -0.76 5.05 3.06
N VAL A 125 -0.53 4.61 1.83
CA VAL A 125 -1.54 4.67 0.75
C VAL A 125 -1.90 3.25 0.34
N THR A 126 -3.17 2.89 0.41
CA THR A 126 -3.69 1.60 -0.07
C THR A 126 -4.50 1.84 -1.34
N ALA A 127 -4.21 1.09 -2.40
CA ALA A 127 -4.97 1.09 -3.63
C ALA A 127 -5.63 -0.28 -3.86
N THR A 128 -6.95 -0.27 -4.05
CA THR A 128 -7.76 -1.48 -4.29
C THR A 128 -8.64 -1.29 -5.51
N ASP A 129 -8.75 -2.34 -6.33
CA ASP A 129 -9.69 -2.35 -7.45
C ASP A 129 -11.09 -2.71 -6.94
N LEU A 130 -12.04 -1.78 -7.09
CA LEU A 130 -13.42 -1.95 -6.64
C LEU A 130 -14.21 -2.92 -7.52
N ASP A 131 -13.77 -3.12 -8.77
CA ASP A 131 -14.47 -3.95 -9.76
C ASP A 131 -13.85 -5.34 -9.90
N ALA A 132 -12.59 -5.52 -9.47
CA ALA A 132 -11.84 -6.76 -9.67
C ALA A 132 -10.91 -7.09 -8.48
N SER A 133 -11.48 -7.53 -7.36
CA SER A 133 -10.74 -7.91 -6.15
C SER A 133 -9.65 -8.98 -6.39
N GLU A 134 -9.80 -9.81 -7.43
CA GLU A 134 -8.83 -10.83 -7.86
C GLU A 134 -7.55 -10.26 -8.48
N ARG A 135 -7.46 -8.94 -8.69
CA ARG A 135 -6.24 -8.27 -9.13
C ARG A 135 -5.28 -7.96 -7.98
N GLY A 136 -5.72 -8.20 -6.75
CA GLY A 136 -4.97 -7.91 -5.54
C GLY A 136 -4.98 -6.43 -5.19
N ALA A 137 -3.93 -5.94 -4.54
CA ALA A 137 -3.86 -4.58 -4.03
C ALA A 137 -2.45 -4.00 -4.12
N LEU A 138 -2.33 -2.68 -4.00
CA LEU A 138 -1.06 -2.00 -3.80
C LEU A 138 -1.07 -1.27 -2.46
N GLN A 139 0.04 -1.33 -1.73
CA GLN A 139 0.26 -0.48 -0.56
C GLN A 139 1.58 0.28 -0.73
N GLN A 140 1.59 1.55 -0.34
CA GLN A 140 2.77 2.40 -0.35
C GLN A 140 3.01 2.95 1.05
N PHE A 141 4.22 2.78 1.56
CA PHE A 141 4.65 3.23 2.88
C PHE A 141 5.72 4.29 2.72
N ALA A 142 5.29 5.55 2.81
CA ALA A 142 6.11 6.73 2.54
C ALA A 142 6.56 7.38 3.85
N ASP A 143 7.83 7.79 3.87
CA ASP A 143 8.43 8.54 4.97
C ASP A 143 8.78 9.97 4.57
N SER A 144 9.03 10.81 5.57
CA SER A 144 9.32 12.24 5.39
C SER A 144 10.61 12.51 4.60
N ASP A 145 11.48 11.52 4.47
CA ASP A 145 12.71 11.58 3.68
C ASP A 145 12.48 11.34 2.17
N GLY A 146 11.22 11.14 1.75
CA GLY A 146 10.83 10.90 0.36
C GLY A 146 11.04 9.46 -0.11
N THR A 147 11.47 8.57 0.79
CA THR A 147 11.63 7.14 0.49
C THR A 147 10.28 6.43 0.62
N VAL A 148 10.02 5.50 -0.29
CA VAL A 148 8.78 4.73 -0.35
C VAL A 148 9.10 3.24 -0.42
N MET A 149 8.45 2.46 0.43
CA MET A 149 8.35 1.02 0.23
C MET A 149 7.01 0.71 -0.44
N LEU A 150 7.06 0.20 -1.66
CA LEU A 150 5.92 -0.30 -2.42
C LEU A 150 5.73 -1.79 -2.11
N GLU A 151 4.51 -2.17 -1.77
CA GLU A 151 4.05 -3.53 -1.55
C GLU A 151 3.00 -3.85 -2.62
N GLN A 152 3.33 -4.75 -3.54
CA GLN A 152 2.38 -5.27 -4.52
C GLN A 152 1.84 -6.61 -4.03
N ILE A 153 0.53 -6.70 -3.86
CA ILE A 153 -0.17 -7.84 -3.28
C ILE A 153 -0.94 -8.52 -4.39
N SER A 154 -0.63 -9.79 -4.67
CA SER A 154 -1.39 -10.60 -5.61
C SER A 154 -2.61 -11.24 -4.95
N ALA A 155 -3.60 -11.66 -5.74
CA ALA A 155 -4.78 -12.35 -5.20
C ALA A 155 -4.50 -13.75 -4.62
N ASN A 156 -3.35 -14.35 -4.91
CA ASN A 156 -2.90 -15.57 -4.24
C ASN A 156 -2.08 -15.30 -2.97
N GLY A 157 -2.14 -14.07 -2.45
CA GLY A 157 -1.54 -13.71 -1.16
C GLY A 157 -0.02 -13.65 -1.19
N ILE A 158 0.57 -13.21 -2.30
CA ILE A 158 2.01 -12.95 -2.40
C ILE A 158 2.24 -11.44 -2.39
N HIS A 159 3.06 -11.00 -1.45
CA HIS A 159 3.44 -9.62 -1.21
C HIS A 159 4.86 -9.39 -1.72
N HIS A 160 5.01 -8.58 -2.77
CA HIS A 160 6.29 -8.19 -3.32
C HIS A 160 6.69 -6.80 -2.81
N PHE A 161 7.81 -6.73 -2.09
CA PHE A 161 8.29 -5.50 -1.48
C PHE A 161 9.42 -4.89 -2.31
N THR A 162 9.28 -3.60 -2.66
CA THR A 162 10.28 -2.83 -3.40
C THR A 162 10.55 -1.52 -2.68
N MET A 163 11.82 -1.19 -2.48
CA MET A 163 12.23 0.13 -1.99
C MET A 163 12.52 1.05 -3.17
N CYS A 164 12.01 2.28 -3.15
CA CYS A 164 12.15 3.24 -4.24
C CYS A 164 11.92 4.68 -3.77
N THR A 165 12.13 5.65 -4.66
CA THR A 165 11.66 7.03 -4.45
C THR A 165 10.16 7.14 -4.70
N ARG A 166 9.54 8.25 -4.31
CA ARG A 166 8.12 8.52 -4.58
C ARG A 166 7.79 8.45 -6.07
N GLU A 167 8.59 9.09 -6.91
CA GLU A 167 8.39 9.14 -8.35
C GLU A 167 8.40 7.73 -8.94
N ALA A 168 9.42 6.94 -8.55
CA ALA A 168 9.55 5.56 -8.98
C ALA A 168 8.42 4.66 -8.46
N ALA A 169 7.90 4.91 -7.26
CA ALA A 169 6.75 4.16 -6.73
C ALA A 169 5.50 4.34 -7.61
N ILE A 170 5.24 5.57 -8.06
CA ILE A 170 4.10 5.88 -8.95
C ILE A 170 4.32 5.26 -10.33
N GLU A 171 5.54 5.32 -10.87
CA GLU A 171 5.88 4.66 -12.12
C GLU A 171 5.66 3.14 -12.05
N LEU A 172 6.08 2.50 -10.96
CA LEU A 172 5.87 1.07 -10.73
C LEU A 172 4.40 0.69 -10.49
N ALA A 173 3.61 1.58 -9.88
CA ALA A 173 2.19 1.38 -9.65
C ALA A 173 1.35 1.59 -10.93
N SER A 174 1.84 2.41 -11.86
CA SER A 174 1.11 2.83 -13.06
C SER A 174 0.52 1.68 -13.90
N PRO A 175 1.24 0.58 -14.19
CA PRO A 175 0.66 -0.52 -14.95
C PRO A 175 -0.52 -1.20 -14.25
N TRP A 176 -0.49 -1.26 -12.92
CA TRP A 176 -1.58 -1.83 -12.14
C TRP A 176 -2.81 -0.89 -12.12
N ILE A 177 -2.58 0.42 -12.00
CA ILE A 177 -3.62 1.45 -11.99
C ILE A 177 -4.30 1.54 -13.37
N PHE A 178 -3.51 1.80 -14.42
CA PHE A 178 -4.03 2.12 -15.76
C PHE A 178 -4.16 0.91 -16.69
N GLY A 179 -3.63 -0.25 -16.31
CA GLY A 179 -3.68 -1.47 -17.15
C GLY A 179 -2.75 -1.46 -18.35
N GLN A 180 -1.98 -0.39 -18.58
CA GLN A 180 -1.06 -0.22 -19.70
C GLN A 180 0.23 0.46 -19.22
N LEU A 181 1.36 0.10 -19.85
CA LEU A 181 2.61 0.84 -19.67
C LEU A 181 2.47 2.24 -20.30
N PRO A 182 3.15 3.27 -19.76
CA PRO A 182 3.21 4.58 -20.42
C PRO A 182 3.79 4.42 -21.83
N THR A 183 3.06 4.85 -22.85
CA THR A 183 3.63 4.93 -24.20
C THR A 183 4.59 6.13 -24.23
N PRO A 184 5.80 6.02 -24.81
CA PRO A 184 6.71 7.17 -24.95
C PRO A 184 5.99 8.31 -25.70
N GLY A 185 5.73 9.43 -25.00
CA GLY A 185 4.97 10.58 -25.54
C GLY A 185 3.61 10.85 -24.90
N GLU A 186 3.08 9.95 -24.05
CA GLU A 186 1.86 10.18 -23.24
C GLU A 186 2.02 11.27 -22.16
N GLY A 187 3.22 11.84 -22.02
CA GLY A 187 3.46 13.05 -21.22
C GLY A 187 2.95 14.34 -21.87
N SER A 188 2.50 14.29 -23.13
CA SER A 188 1.70 15.40 -23.66
C SER A 188 0.31 15.31 -23.05
N PRO A 189 -0.22 16.38 -22.45
CA PRO A 189 -1.63 16.43 -22.12
C PRO A 189 -2.39 16.06 -23.41
N LEU A 190 -3.37 15.15 -23.31
CA LEU A 190 -4.41 15.06 -24.32
C LEU A 190 -4.78 16.50 -24.68
N PRO A 191 -4.92 16.88 -25.96
CA PRO A 191 -5.41 18.19 -26.30
C PRO A 191 -6.76 18.32 -25.60
N VAL A 192 -6.76 19.01 -24.46
CA VAL A 192 -7.93 19.66 -23.92
C VAL A 192 -8.32 20.53 -25.09
N SER A 193 -9.41 20.16 -25.76
CA SER A 193 -9.95 20.95 -26.87
C SER A 193 -9.84 22.41 -26.46
N GLU A 194 -9.19 23.23 -27.28
CA GLU A 194 -8.94 24.66 -27.01
C GLU A 194 -10.24 25.47 -26.78
N ASP A 195 -11.40 24.82 -26.84
CA ASP A 195 -12.74 25.34 -26.54
C ASP A 195 -13.24 25.04 -25.10
N SER A 196 -12.46 24.39 -24.22
CA SER A 196 -12.85 24.13 -22.83
C SER A 196 -11.91 24.83 -21.86
N ASP A 197 -12.12 26.15 -21.70
CA ASP A 197 -11.56 26.91 -20.60
C ASP A 197 -11.97 26.27 -19.25
N THR A 198 -10.97 25.91 -18.44
CA THR A 198 -11.01 25.22 -17.14
C THR A 198 -11.47 23.76 -17.13
N PRO A 199 -10.73 22.85 -16.46
CA PRO A 199 -11.23 21.52 -16.17
C PRO A 199 -12.42 21.68 -15.20
N GLU A 200 -13.63 21.47 -15.71
CA GLU A 200 -14.86 21.68 -14.96
C GLU A 200 -14.99 20.56 -13.91
N VAL A 201 -14.89 20.94 -12.64
CA VAL A 201 -15.19 20.05 -11.52
C VAL A 201 -16.71 19.85 -11.49
N VAL A 202 -17.14 18.61 -11.68
CA VAL A 202 -18.56 18.24 -11.65
C VAL A 202 -18.86 17.66 -10.28
N THR A 203 -19.77 18.29 -9.54
CA THR A 203 -20.18 17.84 -8.21
C THR A 203 -21.50 17.07 -8.26
N GLY A 204 -21.56 15.93 -7.58
CA GLY A 204 -22.78 15.15 -7.45
C GLY A 204 -22.55 13.82 -6.74
N ARG A 205 -23.61 13.07 -6.48
CA ARG A 205 -23.46 11.68 -6.03
C ARG A 205 -22.99 10.79 -7.18
N TYR A 206 -22.34 9.67 -6.87
CA TYR A 206 -21.78 8.78 -7.90
C TYR A 206 -22.81 8.37 -8.96
N GLU A 207 -24.01 7.93 -8.55
CA GLU A 207 -25.07 7.56 -9.51
C GLU A 207 -25.53 8.73 -10.38
N GLN A 208 -25.59 9.94 -9.84
CA GLN A 208 -25.95 11.15 -10.62
C GLN A 208 -24.86 11.51 -11.61
N LEU A 209 -23.59 11.40 -11.21
CA LEU A 209 -22.45 11.59 -12.11
C LEU A 209 -22.48 10.55 -13.24
N ARG A 210 -22.87 9.31 -12.92
CA ARG A 210 -22.95 8.21 -13.88
C ARG A 210 -24.13 8.31 -14.86
N THR A 211 -25.22 8.99 -14.52
CA THR A 211 -26.43 9.07 -15.38
C THR A 211 -26.67 10.44 -16.00
N ASP A 212 -26.40 11.52 -15.27
CA ASP A 212 -26.88 12.87 -15.59
C ASP A 212 -25.74 13.90 -15.48
N SER A 213 -24.61 13.61 -16.11
CA SER A 213 -23.44 14.49 -16.12
C SER A 213 -22.68 14.43 -17.45
N PRO A 214 -21.83 15.43 -17.76
CA PRO A 214 -20.96 15.37 -18.93
C PRO A 214 -19.89 14.26 -18.84
N LEU A 215 -19.76 13.58 -17.71
CA LEU A 215 -18.86 12.45 -17.48
C LEU A 215 -19.56 11.09 -17.57
N ALA A 216 -20.88 11.06 -17.80
CA ALA A 216 -21.70 9.86 -17.72
C ALA A 216 -21.19 8.73 -18.63
N ASP A 217 -20.84 9.02 -19.88
CA ASP A 217 -20.35 8.02 -20.85
C ASP A 217 -19.07 7.33 -20.34
N ILE A 218 -18.10 8.09 -19.83
CA ILE A 218 -16.84 7.58 -19.30
C ILE A 218 -17.07 6.72 -18.04
N LEU A 219 -18.00 7.15 -17.18
CA LEU A 219 -18.33 6.44 -15.93
C LEU A 219 -19.14 5.16 -16.17
N GLN A 220 -19.95 5.12 -17.24
CA GLN A 220 -20.69 3.92 -17.64
C GLN A 220 -19.79 2.88 -18.32
N ASP A 221 -18.85 3.34 -19.14
CA ASP A 221 -17.86 2.49 -19.83
C ASP A 221 -16.58 2.28 -19.00
N ALA A 222 -16.63 2.57 -17.70
CA ALA A 222 -15.51 2.40 -16.78
C ALA A 222 -15.00 0.95 -16.83
N GLU A 223 -13.77 0.79 -17.30
CA GLU A 223 -13.08 -0.51 -17.29
C GLU A 223 -12.56 -0.83 -15.89
N ARG A 224 -12.24 0.21 -15.10
CA ARG A 224 -11.69 0.08 -13.76
C ARG A 224 -12.08 1.25 -12.87
N ARG A 225 -12.29 0.94 -11.60
CA ARG A 225 -12.43 1.91 -10.51
C ARG A 225 -11.46 1.54 -9.40
N ILE A 226 -10.38 2.30 -9.28
CA ILE A 226 -9.35 2.10 -8.25
C ILE A 226 -9.60 3.07 -7.11
N ALA A 227 -9.86 2.57 -5.91
CA ALA A 227 -9.92 3.37 -4.71
C ALA A 227 -8.54 3.52 -4.07
N PHE A 228 -8.15 4.74 -3.75
CA PHE A 228 -6.94 5.10 -3.03
C PHE A 228 -7.31 5.64 -1.66
N LEU A 229 -6.87 4.96 -0.60
CA LEU A 229 -7.00 5.38 0.79
C LEU A 229 -5.62 5.82 1.30
N ALA A 230 -5.44 7.11 1.55
CA ALA A 230 -4.24 7.65 2.19
C ALA A 230 -4.49 7.93 3.66
N GLU A 231 -3.60 7.43 4.51
CA GLU A 231 -3.64 7.59 5.97
C GLU A 231 -2.33 8.23 6.42
N ASP A 232 -2.39 9.51 6.81
CA ASP A 232 -1.30 10.15 7.53
C ASP A 232 -1.44 9.79 9.01
N ARG A 233 -0.59 8.88 9.46
CA ARG A 233 -0.62 8.33 10.82
C ARG A 233 -0.17 9.35 11.86
N ARG A 234 0.62 10.35 11.46
CA ARG A 234 1.09 11.41 12.36
C ARG A 234 0.03 12.49 12.53
N ALA A 235 -0.57 12.94 11.43
CA ALA A 235 -1.67 13.90 11.46
C ALA A 235 -3.01 13.27 11.90
N ARG A 236 -3.11 11.94 11.84
CA ARG A 236 -4.34 11.16 12.07
C ARG A 236 -5.46 11.58 11.13
N THR A 237 -5.10 11.82 9.88
CA THR A 237 -6.01 12.22 8.82
C THR A 237 -6.07 11.14 7.77
N THR A 238 -7.24 11.01 7.17
CA THR A 238 -7.50 10.08 6.09
C THR A 238 -8.02 10.85 4.89
N GLN A 239 -7.53 10.51 3.71
CA GLN A 239 -7.98 11.04 2.43
C GLN A 239 -8.35 9.88 1.52
N VAL A 240 -9.38 10.07 0.70
CA VAL A 240 -9.76 9.08 -0.30
C VAL A 240 -9.90 9.73 -1.66
N MET A 241 -9.48 9.00 -2.68
CA MET A 241 -9.68 9.34 -4.08
C MET A 241 -10.02 8.07 -4.86
N TRP A 242 -10.94 8.16 -5.81
CA TRP A 242 -11.10 7.15 -6.84
C TRP A 242 -10.45 7.60 -8.14
N VAL A 243 -9.80 6.66 -8.81
CA VAL A 243 -9.35 6.81 -10.18
C VAL A 243 -10.16 5.86 -11.04
N ILE A 244 -10.93 6.43 -11.95
CA ILE A 244 -11.78 5.69 -12.88
C ILE A 244 -11.14 5.78 -14.25
N THR A 245 -11.00 4.64 -14.92
CA THR A 245 -10.36 4.56 -16.25
C THR A 245 -11.30 3.92 -17.27
N ALA A 246 -11.46 4.55 -18.43
CA ALA A 246 -12.13 4.00 -19.60
C ALA A 246 -11.27 4.29 -20.85
N GLY A 247 -10.65 3.26 -21.44
CA GLY A 247 -9.64 3.45 -22.49
C GLY A 247 -8.52 4.42 -22.07
N THR A 248 -8.40 5.55 -22.78
CA THR A 248 -7.41 6.60 -22.52
C THR A 248 -7.93 7.74 -21.64
N GLU A 249 -9.20 7.69 -21.23
CA GLU A 249 -9.83 8.70 -20.41
C GLU A 249 -9.76 8.32 -18.94
N HIS A 250 -9.49 9.32 -18.09
CA HIS A 250 -9.36 9.14 -16.66
C HIS A 250 -10.15 10.20 -15.91
N ILE A 251 -10.79 9.78 -14.83
CA ILE A 251 -11.52 10.66 -13.92
C ILE A 251 -10.94 10.44 -12.52
N ALA A 252 -10.54 11.54 -11.88
CA ALA A 252 -10.27 11.58 -10.46
C ALA A 252 -11.56 11.97 -9.75
N VAL A 253 -11.95 11.22 -8.72
CA VAL A 253 -13.13 11.49 -7.92
C VAL A 253 -12.72 11.59 -6.47
N GLN A 254 -13.10 12.66 -5.79
CA GLN A 254 -12.81 12.88 -4.37
C GLN A 254 -14.10 13.29 -3.65
N PRO A 255 -14.24 13.06 -2.34
CA PRO A 255 -15.34 13.62 -1.58
C PRO A 255 -15.31 15.15 -1.63
N ALA A 256 -16.49 15.76 -1.76
CA ALA A 256 -16.63 17.22 -1.65
C ALA A 256 -16.46 17.72 -0.20
N ASP A 257 -16.69 16.85 0.78
CA ASP A 257 -16.58 17.15 2.22
C ASP A 257 -15.49 16.28 2.89
N GLU A 258 -14.80 16.82 3.90
CA GLU A 258 -13.65 16.17 4.58
C GLU A 258 -13.98 14.90 5.40
N THR A 259 -15.26 14.57 5.60
CA THR A 259 -15.66 13.38 6.38
C THR A 259 -15.70 12.12 5.53
N LEU A 260 -14.85 11.15 5.87
CA LEU A 260 -14.65 9.95 5.07
C LEU A 260 -14.89 8.67 5.88
N ASP A 261 -16.00 8.01 5.56
CA ASP A 261 -16.07 6.55 5.60
C ASP A 261 -15.77 6.05 4.16
N PRO A 262 -14.65 5.34 3.93
CA PRO A 262 -14.26 4.86 2.60
C PRO A 262 -15.29 3.90 1.98
N GLU A 263 -16.15 3.27 2.77
CA GLU A 263 -17.22 2.39 2.27
C GLU A 263 -18.49 3.17 1.88
N ALA A 264 -18.63 4.43 2.29
CA ALA A 264 -19.83 5.25 2.08
C ALA A 264 -19.71 6.25 0.91
N LEU A 265 -18.67 6.13 0.08
CA LEU A 265 -18.37 7.11 -0.97
C LEU A 265 -19.43 7.21 -2.06
N GLU A 266 -20.19 6.14 -2.31
CA GLU A 266 -21.32 6.19 -3.25
C GLU A 266 -22.50 7.06 -2.72
N GLU A 267 -22.55 7.29 -1.41
CA GLU A 267 -23.66 7.99 -0.73
C GLU A 267 -23.37 9.48 -0.47
N VAL A 268 -22.10 9.89 -0.53
CA VAL A 268 -21.65 11.27 -0.30
C VAL A 268 -21.61 12.08 -1.60
N SER A 269 -21.52 13.39 -1.45
CA SER A 269 -21.27 14.28 -2.59
C SER A 269 -19.81 14.16 -3.01
N LEU A 270 -19.59 14.00 -4.31
CA LEU A 270 -18.27 13.81 -4.91
C LEU A 270 -17.94 14.96 -5.83
N GLU A 271 -16.68 15.33 -5.89
CA GLU A 271 -16.08 16.16 -6.92
C GLU A 271 -15.38 15.26 -7.92
N ALA A 272 -15.88 15.25 -9.16
CA ALA A 272 -15.30 14.50 -10.26
C ALA A 272 -14.62 15.43 -11.26
N LEU A 273 -13.40 15.08 -11.62
CA LEU A 273 -12.58 15.84 -12.55
C LEU A 273 -12.01 14.91 -13.61
N ARG A 274 -12.29 15.23 -14.87
CA ARG A 274 -11.58 14.60 -15.99
C ARG A 274 -10.13 15.07 -16.01
N VAL A 275 -9.20 14.12 -16.03
CA VAL A 275 -7.77 14.40 -15.88
C VAL A 275 -6.95 13.54 -16.84
N SER A 276 -5.79 14.06 -17.23
CA SER A 276 -4.82 13.27 -17.99
C SER A 276 -4.13 12.26 -17.08
N ARG A 277 -3.47 11.25 -17.67
CA ARG A 277 -2.64 10.29 -16.94
C ARG A 277 -1.57 11.00 -16.11
N ALA A 278 -0.91 12.02 -16.67
CA ALA A 278 0.06 12.85 -15.96
C ALA A 278 -0.57 13.64 -14.80
N GLY A 279 -1.82 14.10 -14.97
CA GLY A 279 -2.61 14.72 -13.90
C GLY A 279 -2.89 13.77 -12.75
N ILE A 280 -3.29 12.53 -13.02
CA ILE A 280 -3.44 11.48 -12.00
C ILE A 280 -2.11 11.22 -11.30
N THR A 281 -1.03 11.04 -12.05
CA THR A 281 0.32 10.85 -11.48
C THR A 281 0.71 12.00 -10.55
N ALA A 282 0.43 13.25 -10.93
CA ALA A 282 0.69 14.41 -10.09
C ALA A 282 -0.14 14.38 -8.80
N GLN A 283 -1.45 14.12 -8.89
CA GLN A 283 -2.32 13.98 -7.71
C GLN A 283 -1.86 12.84 -6.80
N LEU A 284 -1.47 11.69 -7.34
CA LEU A 284 -0.94 10.58 -6.57
C LEU A 284 0.40 10.92 -5.89
N SER A 285 1.22 11.75 -6.53
CA SER A 285 2.44 12.28 -5.91
C SER A 285 2.13 13.21 -4.72
N ASP A 286 1.10 14.03 -4.83
CA ASP A 286 0.63 14.87 -3.73
C ASP A 286 0.09 14.01 -2.58
N PHE A 287 -0.65 12.93 -2.89
CA PHE A 287 -1.10 11.93 -1.91
C PHE A 287 0.07 11.29 -1.15
N LEU A 288 1.22 11.11 -1.81
CA LEU A 288 2.44 10.55 -1.21
C LEU A 288 3.34 11.59 -0.53
N THR A 289 2.90 12.85 -0.49
CA THR A 289 3.63 13.93 0.15
C THR A 289 3.19 14.06 1.60
N VAL A 290 4.17 13.90 2.47
CA VAL A 290 4.01 14.04 3.91
C VAL A 290 3.94 15.53 4.27
N ALA A 291 2.92 15.94 5.02
CA ALA A 291 2.75 17.30 5.53
C ALA A 291 3.72 17.65 6.70
#